data_AF-A0A9E3LD28-F1
#
_entry.id   AF-A0A9E3LD28-F1
#
_cell.length_a   1.000
_cell.length_b   1.000
_cell.length_c   1.000
_cell.angle_alpha   90.00
_cell.angle_beta   90.00
_cell.angle_gamma   90.00
#
_symmetry.space_group_name_H-M   'P 1'
#
loop_
_entity.id
_entity.type
_entity.pdbx_description
1 polymer ?
#
loop_
_entity_poly.entity_id
_entity_poly.type
_entity_poly.pdbx_seq_one_letter_code
_entity_poly.pdbx_strand_id
1 'polypeptide(L)'
;MAGRIDSGIRYTEAAERAISDGSEHHIPYAVCSLGGAYVAVRQPERWIEWCHAQLARGMDTHGLTTVCLLMGLTVTGSFDEAMAVANGLIEAAEATDNPYALSIALLAYGWAIYDADPAGSLAAHRRGMVIAQDSGNRSALSHLATNLCRAEAQYGDPLAAFDYFTMAIGNYHDSGNTYMIRGPLGFLAPLFDQLGRYEPAATIAGFAAQFPVPAAMSELNAAIAHLREVLGDATYESLASQGEAMTPTDMATYVYDQIEQARTELNASSNRTR
;
A
#
# COMPACT_ATOMS: atom_id res chain seq x y z
N MET A 1 -8.22 -4.96 8.35
CA MET A 1 -8.10 -4.53 9.77
C MET A 1 -9.12 -3.41 9.99
N ALA A 2 -10.20 -3.61 10.74
CA ALA A 2 -11.25 -2.60 10.94
C ALA A 2 -10.86 -1.51 11.97
N GLY A 3 -9.63 -0.99 11.91
CA GLY A 3 -9.13 0.02 12.85
C GLY A 3 -8.89 -0.43 14.30
N ARG A 4 -9.10 -1.71 14.65
CA ARG A 4 -8.85 -2.27 16.00
C ARG A 4 -7.39 -2.66 16.21
N ILE A 5 -6.50 -1.67 16.21
CA ILE A 5 -5.04 -1.87 16.28
C ILE A 5 -4.64 -2.62 17.55
N ASP A 6 -5.16 -2.22 18.72
CA ASP A 6 -4.82 -2.86 20.01
C ASP A 6 -5.19 -4.34 20.06
N SER A 7 -6.35 -4.71 19.52
CA SER A 7 -6.76 -6.11 19.41
C SER A 7 -5.82 -6.87 18.48
N GLY A 8 -5.43 -6.27 17.35
CA GLY A 8 -4.49 -6.88 16.40
C GLY A 8 -3.13 -7.19 17.02
N ILE A 9 -2.59 -6.26 17.81
CA ILE A 9 -1.33 -6.48 18.54
C ILE A 9 -1.47 -7.63 19.53
N ARG A 10 -2.53 -7.63 20.35
CA ARG A 10 -2.76 -8.71 21.32
C ARG A 10 -2.86 -10.09 20.67
N TYR A 11 -3.51 -10.18 19.51
CA TYR A 11 -3.54 -11.43 18.75
C TYR A 11 -2.17 -11.82 18.19
N THR A 12 -1.39 -10.85 17.72
CA THR A 12 -0.03 -11.06 17.21
C THR A 12 0.89 -11.57 18.33
N GLU A 13 0.88 -10.94 19.50
CA GLU A 13 1.67 -11.34 20.67
C GLU A 13 1.20 -12.67 21.27
N ALA A 14 -0.09 -13.00 21.14
CA ALA A 14 -0.60 -14.31 21.55
C ALA A 14 -0.13 -15.42 20.58
N ALA A 15 -0.16 -15.16 19.27
CA ALA A 15 0.35 -16.08 18.26
C ALA A 15 1.87 -16.30 18.41
N GLU A 16 2.60 -15.22 18.68
CA GLU A 16 4.05 -15.26 18.89
C GLU A 16 4.46 -16.15 20.08
N ARG A 17 3.76 -16.01 21.20
CA ARG A 17 3.95 -16.86 22.39
C ARG A 17 3.58 -18.31 22.12
N ALA A 18 2.41 -18.56 21.51
CA ALA A 18 1.96 -19.92 21.21
C ALA A 18 2.95 -20.69 20.32
N ILE A 19 3.54 -20.03 19.32
CA ILE A 19 4.51 -20.67 18.41
C ILE A 19 5.88 -20.83 19.06
N SER A 20 6.30 -19.89 19.91
CA SER A 20 7.59 -19.97 20.60
C SER A 20 7.62 -21.03 21.70
N ASP A 21 6.47 -21.32 22.31
CA ASP A 21 6.32 -22.36 23.35
C ASP A 21 6.28 -23.79 22.78
N GLY A 22 6.48 -23.97 21.47
CA GLY A 22 6.71 -25.28 20.86
C GLY A 22 5.44 -26.12 20.72
N SER A 23 4.25 -25.51 20.58
CA SER A 23 3.06 -26.28 20.24
C SER A 23 3.25 -26.90 18.85
N GLU A 24 3.54 -28.21 18.80
CA GLU A 24 3.65 -29.04 17.57
C GLU A 24 2.34 -29.10 16.75
N HIS A 25 1.33 -28.31 17.09
CA HIS A 25 0.06 -28.28 16.40
C HIS A 25 0.09 -27.24 15.28
N HIS A 26 -0.03 -27.74 14.04
CA HIS A 26 -0.33 -27.05 12.79
C HIS A 26 -0.35 -25.52 12.90
N ILE A 27 0.82 -24.89 12.69
CA ILE A 27 0.92 -23.44 12.61
C ILE A 27 0.06 -23.00 11.42
N PRO A 28 -1.00 -22.20 11.64
CA PRO A 28 -1.88 -21.80 10.56
C PRO A 28 -1.13 -21.07 9.45
N TYR A 29 -1.68 -21.18 8.25
CA TYR A 29 -1.26 -20.42 7.08
C TYR A 29 -1.04 -18.92 7.40
N ALA A 30 0.09 -18.36 6.94
CA ALA A 30 0.41 -16.93 6.99
C ALA A 30 0.50 -16.26 8.39
N VAL A 31 0.89 -16.96 9.47
CA VAL A 31 1.07 -16.32 10.79
C VAL A 31 2.06 -15.14 10.76
N CYS A 32 3.09 -15.19 9.91
CA CYS A 32 4.01 -14.07 9.73
C CYS A 32 3.31 -12.79 9.25
N SER A 33 2.16 -12.89 8.58
CA SER A 33 1.36 -11.71 8.16
C SER A 33 0.73 -10.96 9.34
N LEU A 34 0.60 -11.59 10.51
CA LEU A 34 0.11 -10.92 11.73
C LEU A 34 1.06 -9.82 12.20
N GLY A 35 2.37 -9.97 11.93
CA GLY A 35 3.37 -8.95 12.26
C GLY A 35 3.16 -7.61 11.53
N GLY A 36 2.35 -7.57 10.47
CA GLY A 36 1.90 -6.33 9.86
C GLY A 36 1.17 -5.40 10.83
N ALA A 37 0.63 -5.92 11.94
CA ALA A 37 0.07 -5.09 13.02
C ALA A 37 1.14 -4.23 13.73
N TYR A 38 2.41 -4.65 13.77
CA TYR A 38 3.49 -3.88 14.37
C TYR A 38 3.84 -2.61 13.57
N VAL A 39 3.59 -2.61 12.25
CA VAL A 39 3.69 -1.40 11.41
C VAL A 39 2.75 -0.32 11.96
N ALA A 40 1.57 -0.72 12.44
CA ALA A 40 0.58 0.22 12.93
C ALA A 40 0.96 0.95 14.23
N VAL A 41 1.88 0.37 15.01
CA VAL A 41 2.45 0.97 16.22
C VAL A 41 3.89 1.45 16.03
N ARG A 42 4.32 1.61 14.77
CA ARG A 42 5.66 2.10 14.42
C ARG A 42 6.78 1.23 15.00
N GLN A 43 6.58 -0.08 15.00
CA GLN A 43 7.59 -1.07 15.39
C GLN A 43 7.80 -2.14 14.30
N PRO A 44 7.99 -1.75 13.02
CA PRO A 44 8.16 -2.73 11.94
C PRO A 44 9.37 -3.66 12.13
N GLU A 45 10.36 -3.27 12.94
CA GLU A 45 11.54 -4.08 13.27
C GLU A 45 11.15 -5.39 13.98
N ARG A 46 10.12 -5.36 14.85
CA ARG A 46 9.60 -6.57 15.51
C ARG A 46 9.04 -7.57 14.50
N TRP A 47 8.49 -7.08 13.39
CA TRP A 47 8.00 -7.94 12.33
C TRP A 47 9.15 -8.61 11.57
N ILE A 48 10.23 -7.87 11.31
CA ILE A 48 11.46 -8.39 10.69
C ILE A 48 12.11 -9.46 11.57
N GLU A 49 12.30 -9.17 12.86
CA GLU A 49 12.87 -10.10 13.84
C GLU A 49 12.05 -11.39 13.91
N TRP A 50 10.72 -11.27 13.95
CA TRP A 50 9.81 -12.41 13.93
C TRP A 50 10.00 -13.25 12.66
N CYS A 51 10.06 -12.63 11.48
CA CYS A 51 10.25 -13.36 10.23
C CYS A 51 11.61 -14.07 10.18
N HIS A 52 12.69 -13.44 10.62
CA HIS A 52 14.00 -14.10 10.72
C HIS A 52 13.97 -15.30 11.67
N ALA A 53 13.33 -15.18 12.83
CA ALA A 53 13.20 -16.29 13.78
C ALA A 53 12.44 -17.49 13.17
N GLN A 54 11.44 -17.23 12.34
CA GLN A 54 10.67 -18.27 11.64
C GLN A 54 11.50 -18.94 10.53
N LEU A 55 12.22 -18.16 9.72
CA LEU A 55 13.13 -18.69 8.70
C LEU A 55 14.25 -19.54 9.29
N ALA A 56 14.84 -19.11 10.42
CA ALA A 56 15.88 -19.87 11.13
C ALA A 56 15.38 -21.23 11.65
N ARG A 57 14.07 -21.36 11.89
CA ARG A 57 13.40 -22.62 12.26
C ARG A 57 12.97 -23.45 11.06
N GLY A 58 13.30 -23.03 9.83
CA GLY A 58 12.90 -23.68 8.58
C GLY A 58 11.41 -23.50 8.24
N MET A 59 10.73 -22.53 8.86
CA MET A 59 9.30 -22.31 8.71
C MET A 59 9.01 -21.26 7.63
N ASP A 60 9.13 -21.69 6.36
CA ASP A 60 8.74 -20.89 5.20
C ASP A 60 7.69 -21.60 4.35
N THR A 61 6.47 -21.68 4.88
CA THR A 61 5.35 -22.29 4.16
C THR A 61 5.01 -21.43 2.94
N HIS A 62 5.17 -22.00 1.74
CA HIS A 62 4.88 -21.37 0.45
C HIS A 62 5.63 -20.05 0.16
N GLY A 63 6.78 -19.82 0.79
CA GLY A 63 7.53 -18.57 0.64
C GLY A 63 6.92 -17.37 1.39
N LEU A 64 5.84 -17.56 2.15
CA LEU A 64 5.09 -16.46 2.76
C LEU A 64 5.84 -15.77 3.89
N THR A 65 6.69 -16.49 4.62
CA THR A 65 7.54 -15.89 5.65
C THR A 65 8.57 -14.98 4.97
N THR A 66 9.14 -15.44 3.85
CA THR A 66 10.06 -14.66 3.02
C THR A 66 9.37 -13.42 2.44
N VAL A 67 8.12 -13.53 1.96
CA VAL A 67 7.33 -12.37 1.51
C VAL A 67 7.09 -11.37 2.65
N CYS A 68 6.75 -11.85 3.86
CA CYS A 68 6.54 -10.97 5.02
C CYS A 68 7.83 -10.24 5.42
N LEU A 69 8.98 -10.94 5.38
CA LEU A 69 10.28 -10.32 5.62
C LEU A 69 10.57 -9.23 4.58
N LEU A 70 10.36 -9.53 3.29
CA LEU A 70 10.54 -8.57 2.21
C LEU A 70 9.71 -7.29 2.41
N MET A 71 8.44 -7.44 2.76
CA MET A 71 7.57 -6.29 3.06
C MET A 71 8.04 -5.52 4.29
N GLY A 72 8.47 -6.19 5.37
CA GLY A 72 8.99 -5.55 6.57
C GLY A 72 10.26 -4.72 6.28
N LEU A 73 11.20 -5.29 5.52
CA LEU A 73 12.42 -4.59 5.06
C LEU A 73 12.09 -3.40 4.16
N THR A 74 11.10 -3.55 3.28
CA THR A 74 10.64 -2.45 2.41
C THR A 74 10.00 -1.31 3.22
N VAL A 75 9.19 -1.64 4.24
CA VAL A 75 8.58 -0.66 5.15
C VAL A 75 9.62 0.14 5.94
N THR A 76 10.73 -0.48 6.31
CA THR A 76 11.84 0.16 7.04
C THR A 76 12.83 0.89 6.13
N GLY A 77 12.72 0.73 4.81
CA GLY A 77 13.63 1.33 3.84
C GLY A 77 14.95 0.57 3.66
N SER A 78 15.07 -0.64 4.19
CA SER A 78 16.25 -1.52 4.05
C SER A 78 16.27 -2.21 2.69
N PHE A 79 16.26 -1.43 1.60
CA PHE A 79 16.04 -1.92 0.23
C PHE A 79 17.11 -2.91 -0.26
N ASP A 80 18.38 -2.70 0.09
CA ASP A 80 19.46 -3.63 -0.33
C ASP A 80 19.25 -5.04 0.23
N GLU A 81 18.87 -5.12 1.51
CA GLU A 81 18.55 -6.40 2.16
C GLU A 81 17.24 -6.98 1.61
N ALA A 82 16.24 -6.12 1.36
CA ALA A 82 15.00 -6.49 0.70
C ALA A 82 15.28 -7.17 -0.65
N MET A 83 16.17 -6.59 -1.46
CA MET A 83 16.56 -7.14 -2.76
C MET A 83 17.28 -8.48 -2.67
N ALA A 84 18.11 -8.67 -1.63
CA ALA A 84 18.74 -9.97 -1.39
C ALA A 84 17.71 -11.07 -1.08
N VAL A 85 16.67 -10.73 -0.30
CA VAL A 85 15.57 -11.63 0.07
C VAL A 85 14.63 -11.90 -1.12
N ALA A 86 14.46 -10.93 -2.02
CA ALA A 86 13.61 -11.05 -3.20
C ALA A 86 14.12 -12.09 -4.22
N ASN A 87 15.41 -12.43 -4.19
CA ASN A 87 16.01 -13.35 -5.17
C ASN A 87 15.43 -14.76 -5.04
N GLY A 88 14.87 -15.30 -6.13
CA GLY A 88 14.24 -16.63 -6.15
C GLY A 88 12.83 -16.68 -5.53
N LEU A 89 12.29 -15.56 -5.03
CA LEU A 89 11.01 -15.50 -4.35
C LEU A 89 9.83 -15.83 -5.28
N ILE A 90 9.87 -15.32 -6.52
CA ILE A 90 8.80 -15.53 -7.49
C ILE A 90 8.79 -16.98 -7.97
N GLU A 91 9.96 -17.55 -8.27
CA GLU A 91 10.12 -18.95 -8.66
C GLU A 91 9.65 -19.90 -7.55
N ALA A 92 10.01 -19.59 -6.30
CA ALA A 92 9.53 -20.34 -5.14
C ALA A 92 8.01 -20.25 -4.99
N ALA A 93 7.41 -19.07 -5.19
CA ALA A 93 5.96 -18.91 -5.13
C ALA A 93 5.24 -19.61 -6.29
N GLU A 94 5.79 -19.57 -7.51
CA GLU A 94 5.26 -20.30 -8.67
C GLU A 94 5.25 -21.81 -8.43
N ALA A 95 6.32 -22.37 -7.85
CA ALA A 95 6.42 -23.80 -7.54
C ALA A 95 5.37 -24.31 -6.53
N THR A 96 4.63 -23.41 -5.87
CA THR A 96 3.58 -23.79 -4.92
C THR A 96 2.22 -24.06 -5.59
N ASP A 97 2.04 -23.66 -6.85
CA ASP A 97 0.74 -23.63 -7.54
C ASP A 97 -0.38 -22.91 -6.76
N ASN A 98 -0.01 -22.03 -5.80
CA ASN A 98 -0.95 -21.29 -4.98
C ASN A 98 -1.09 -19.85 -5.49
N PRO A 99 -2.25 -19.46 -6.07
CA PRO A 99 -2.43 -18.13 -6.64
C PRO A 99 -2.32 -17.01 -5.61
N TYR A 100 -2.65 -17.27 -4.34
CA TYR A 100 -2.47 -16.27 -3.29
C TYR A 100 -0.99 -16.08 -2.93
N ALA A 101 -0.20 -17.15 -2.86
CA ALA A 101 1.24 -17.03 -2.61
C ALA A 101 1.93 -16.24 -3.72
N LEU A 102 1.63 -16.56 -4.99
CA LEU A 102 2.20 -15.86 -6.14
C LEU A 102 1.78 -14.39 -6.22
N SER A 103 0.49 -14.07 -6.03
CA SER A 103 0.02 -12.67 -6.09
C SER A 103 0.62 -11.79 -4.99
N ILE A 104 0.81 -12.32 -3.78
CA ILE A 104 1.45 -11.60 -2.67
C ILE A 104 2.96 -11.50 -2.83
N ALA A 105 3.61 -12.53 -3.39
CA ALA A 105 5.03 -12.44 -3.76
C ALA A 105 5.28 -11.34 -4.81
N LEU A 106 4.44 -11.26 -5.84
CA LEU A 106 4.49 -10.21 -6.86
C LEU A 106 4.24 -8.81 -6.30
N LEU A 107 3.32 -8.69 -5.34
CA LEU A 107 3.09 -7.45 -4.60
C LEU A 107 4.36 -6.97 -3.89
N ALA A 108 4.96 -7.84 -3.07
CA ALA A 108 6.12 -7.49 -2.26
C ALA A 108 7.36 -7.24 -3.13
N TYR A 109 7.59 -8.07 -4.14
CA TYR A 109 8.65 -7.89 -5.12
C TYR A 109 8.54 -6.54 -5.82
N GLY A 110 7.37 -6.23 -6.41
CA GLY A 110 7.15 -4.97 -7.11
C GLY A 110 7.35 -3.76 -6.21
N TRP A 111 6.94 -3.84 -4.95
CA TRP A 111 7.16 -2.75 -3.99
C TRP A 111 8.66 -2.55 -3.69
N ALA A 112 9.41 -3.63 -3.46
CA ALA A 112 10.84 -3.54 -3.17
C ALA A 112 11.67 -2.94 -4.33
N ILE A 113 11.30 -3.24 -5.57
CA ILE A 113 12.00 -2.72 -6.76
C ILE A 113 11.47 -1.38 -7.26
N TYR A 114 10.46 -0.78 -6.62
CA TYR A 114 9.73 0.37 -7.15
C TYR A 114 10.64 1.52 -7.61
N ASP A 115 11.59 1.92 -6.77
CA ASP A 115 12.51 3.03 -7.07
C ASP A 115 13.65 2.60 -8.01
N ALA A 116 14.05 1.33 -7.99
CA ALA A 116 15.19 0.81 -8.75
C ALA A 116 14.81 0.40 -10.19
N ASP A 117 13.62 -0.16 -10.38
CA ASP A 117 13.05 -0.61 -11.64
C ASP A 117 11.52 -0.37 -11.66
N PRO A 118 11.07 0.88 -11.96
CA PRO A 118 9.66 1.20 -12.03
C PRO A 118 8.87 0.38 -13.07
N ALA A 119 9.51 0.02 -14.19
CA ALA A 119 8.88 -0.77 -15.25
C ALA A 119 8.66 -2.22 -14.80
N GLY A 120 9.67 -2.81 -14.14
CA GLY A 120 9.57 -4.12 -13.50
C GLY A 120 8.51 -4.14 -12.39
N SER A 121 8.44 -3.08 -11.57
CA SER A 121 7.40 -2.93 -10.54
C SER A 121 6.01 -2.97 -11.16
N LEU A 122 5.76 -2.15 -12.20
CA LEU A 122 4.48 -2.13 -12.91
C LEU A 122 4.11 -3.50 -13.47
N ALA A 123 5.07 -4.18 -14.13
CA ALA A 123 4.84 -5.50 -14.68
C ALA A 123 4.50 -6.53 -13.60
N ALA A 124 5.21 -6.52 -12.48
CA ALA A 124 4.97 -7.41 -11.35
C ALA A 124 3.58 -7.17 -10.74
N HIS A 125 3.22 -5.91 -10.48
CA HIS A 125 1.92 -5.58 -9.89
C HIS A 125 0.75 -5.89 -10.83
N ARG A 126 0.87 -5.61 -12.13
CA ARG A 126 -0.16 -5.98 -13.13
C ARG A 126 -0.35 -7.49 -13.19
N ARG A 127 0.75 -8.26 -13.21
CA ARG A 127 0.69 -9.73 -13.18
C ARG A 127 0.02 -10.23 -11.90
N GLY A 128 0.41 -9.70 -10.74
CA GLY A 128 -0.18 -10.08 -9.46
C GLY A 128 -1.67 -9.76 -9.39
N MET A 129 -2.08 -8.63 -9.98
CA MET A 129 -3.47 -8.20 -10.00
C MET A 129 -4.35 -9.15 -10.79
N VAL A 130 -3.93 -9.58 -11.99
CA VAL A 130 -4.67 -10.57 -12.79
C VAL A 130 -4.88 -11.86 -11.99
N ILE A 131 -3.83 -12.37 -11.36
CA ILE A 131 -3.91 -13.59 -10.53
C ILE A 131 -4.87 -13.40 -9.34
N ALA A 132 -4.84 -12.23 -8.69
CA ALA A 132 -5.73 -11.92 -7.58
C ALA A 132 -7.19 -11.77 -8.04
N GLN A 133 -7.44 -11.30 -9.28
CA GLN A 133 -8.77 -11.21 -9.88
C GLN A 133 -9.32 -12.61 -10.18
N ASP A 134 -8.52 -13.43 -10.88
CA ASP A 134 -8.91 -14.78 -11.29
C ASP A 134 -9.17 -15.70 -10.09
N SER A 135 -8.42 -15.50 -9.00
CA SER A 135 -8.61 -16.25 -7.75
C SER A 135 -9.70 -15.69 -6.82
N GLY A 136 -10.27 -14.52 -7.14
CA GLY A 136 -11.24 -13.84 -6.29
C GLY A 136 -10.67 -13.28 -4.98
N ASN A 137 -9.34 -13.15 -4.86
CA ASN A 137 -8.68 -12.68 -3.65
C ASN A 137 -8.74 -11.15 -3.52
N ARG A 138 -9.86 -10.65 -2.97
CA ARG A 138 -10.10 -9.21 -2.78
C ARG A 138 -9.05 -8.51 -1.91
N SER A 139 -8.44 -9.20 -0.95
CA SER A 139 -7.40 -8.60 -0.10
C SER A 139 -6.12 -8.32 -0.88
N ALA A 140 -5.64 -9.32 -1.65
CA ALA A 140 -4.50 -9.14 -2.54
C ALA A 140 -4.79 -8.07 -3.60
N LEU A 141 -6.00 -8.06 -4.16
CA LEU A 141 -6.44 -7.04 -5.11
C LEU A 141 -6.31 -5.61 -4.57
N SER A 142 -6.75 -5.34 -3.34
CA SER A 142 -6.65 -3.99 -2.77
C SER A 142 -5.20 -3.52 -2.63
N HIS A 143 -4.31 -4.40 -2.16
CA HIS A 143 -2.90 -4.04 -2.00
C HIS A 143 -2.19 -3.85 -3.35
N LEU A 144 -2.47 -4.70 -4.33
CA LEU A 144 -1.92 -4.59 -5.69
C LEU A 144 -2.43 -3.33 -6.40
N ALA A 145 -3.74 -3.05 -6.33
CA ALA A 145 -4.32 -1.84 -6.88
C ALA A 145 -3.68 -0.59 -6.26
N THR A 146 -3.47 -0.55 -4.95
CA THR A 146 -2.84 0.58 -4.25
C THR A 146 -1.44 0.89 -4.79
N ASN A 147 -0.63 -0.14 -5.03
CA ASN A 147 0.73 0.04 -5.57
C ASN A 147 0.71 0.41 -7.07
N LEU A 148 -0.24 -0.14 -7.85
CA LEU A 148 -0.45 0.27 -9.25
C LEU A 148 -0.83 1.73 -9.38
N CYS A 149 -1.66 2.27 -8.47
CA CYS A 149 -2.00 3.69 -8.48
C CYS A 149 -0.74 4.56 -8.43
N ARG A 150 0.17 4.25 -7.49
CA ARG A 150 1.43 4.98 -7.29
C ARG A 150 2.33 4.89 -8.52
N ALA A 151 2.47 3.70 -9.08
CA ALA A 151 3.35 3.45 -10.21
C ALA A 151 2.84 4.08 -11.51
N GLU A 152 1.54 4.00 -11.79
CA GLU A 152 0.93 4.62 -12.98
C GLU A 152 0.86 6.14 -12.86
N ALA A 153 0.59 6.69 -11.67
CA ALA A 153 0.58 8.13 -11.45
C ALA A 153 1.95 8.76 -11.74
N GLN A 154 3.04 8.07 -11.39
CA GLN A 154 4.40 8.59 -11.51
C GLN A 154 5.03 8.32 -12.88
N TYR A 155 4.77 7.15 -13.48
CA TYR A 155 5.50 6.67 -14.67
C TYR A 155 4.60 6.23 -15.83
N GLY A 156 3.28 6.24 -15.64
CA GLY A 156 2.31 5.67 -16.56
C GLY A 156 1.30 6.69 -17.08
N ASP A 157 0.08 6.23 -17.31
CA ASP A 157 -1.04 7.07 -17.77
C ASP A 157 -1.86 7.57 -16.57
N PRO A 158 -1.96 8.89 -16.34
CA PRO A 158 -2.80 9.45 -15.28
C PRO A 158 -4.27 9.00 -15.31
N LEU A 159 -4.84 8.73 -16.49
CA LEU A 159 -6.20 8.21 -16.61
C LEU A 159 -6.32 6.77 -16.10
N ALA A 160 -5.34 5.93 -16.42
CA ALA A 160 -5.25 4.57 -15.90
C ALA A 160 -5.00 4.58 -14.38
N ALA A 161 -4.19 5.52 -13.88
CA ALA A 161 -3.96 5.70 -12.45
C ALA A 161 -5.29 5.97 -11.71
N PHE A 162 -6.16 6.82 -12.26
CA PHE A 162 -7.47 7.06 -11.66
C PHE A 162 -8.37 5.82 -11.61
N ASP A 163 -8.27 4.89 -12.56
CA ASP A 163 -9.05 3.64 -12.52
C ASP A 163 -8.60 2.78 -11.33
N TYR A 164 -7.28 2.70 -11.12
CA TYR A 164 -6.72 2.01 -9.96
C TYR A 164 -7.07 2.71 -8.65
N PHE A 165 -7.07 4.05 -8.60
CA PHE A 165 -7.46 4.80 -7.39
C PHE A 165 -8.90 4.50 -7.01
N THR A 166 -9.84 4.59 -7.96
CA THR A 166 -11.25 4.28 -7.72
C THR A 166 -11.41 2.85 -7.20
N MET A 167 -10.68 1.89 -7.77
CA MET A 167 -10.75 0.50 -7.35
C MET A 167 -10.18 0.27 -5.93
N ALA A 168 -9.00 0.83 -5.64
CA ALA A 168 -8.35 0.67 -4.33
C ALA A 168 -9.18 1.32 -3.21
N ILE A 169 -9.69 2.54 -3.45
CA ILE A 169 -10.54 3.27 -2.51
C ILE A 169 -11.85 2.51 -2.28
N GLY A 170 -12.51 2.04 -3.35
CA GLY A 170 -13.74 1.26 -3.26
C GLY A 170 -13.55 -0.03 -2.46
N ASN A 171 -12.51 -0.79 -2.75
CA ASN A 171 -12.25 -2.04 -2.02
C ASN A 171 -11.99 -1.82 -0.52
N TYR A 172 -11.28 -0.76 -0.15
CA TYR A 172 -11.04 -0.45 1.27
C TYR A 172 -12.26 0.14 1.96
N HIS A 173 -13.05 0.96 1.27
CA HIS A 173 -14.31 1.49 1.78
C HIS A 173 -15.33 0.37 2.02
N ASP A 174 -15.56 -0.50 1.02
CA ASP A 174 -16.50 -1.62 1.10
C ASP A 174 -16.11 -2.65 2.17
N SER A 175 -14.81 -2.85 2.40
CA SER A 175 -14.31 -3.75 3.46
C SER A 175 -14.26 -3.10 4.85
N GLY A 176 -14.62 -1.81 4.97
CA GLY A 176 -14.52 -1.05 6.21
C GLY A 176 -13.08 -0.89 6.71
N ASN A 177 -12.08 -1.02 5.83
CA ASN A 177 -10.67 -0.86 6.16
C ASN A 177 -10.28 0.63 6.11
N THR A 178 -10.76 1.36 7.10
CA THR A 178 -10.53 2.80 7.29
C THR A 178 -9.05 3.16 7.49
N TYR A 179 -8.23 2.16 7.77
CA TYR A 179 -6.81 2.33 8.01
C TYR A 179 -6.02 2.35 6.70
N MET A 180 -6.23 1.35 5.83
CA MET A 180 -5.50 1.21 4.58
C MET A 180 -6.00 2.13 3.47
N ILE A 181 -7.23 2.65 3.56
CA ILE A 181 -7.76 3.63 2.60
C ILE A 181 -6.89 4.90 2.50
N ARG A 182 -6.14 5.24 3.55
CA ARG A 182 -5.21 6.39 3.56
C ARG A 182 -4.04 6.23 2.59
N GLY A 183 -3.67 5.00 2.23
CA GLY A 183 -2.57 4.71 1.29
C GLY A 183 -2.82 5.25 -0.12
N PRO A 184 -3.87 4.78 -0.83
CA PRO A 184 -4.19 5.32 -2.15
C PRO A 184 -4.48 6.82 -2.10
N LEU A 185 -5.08 7.33 -1.02
CA LEU A 185 -5.28 8.78 -0.88
C LEU A 185 -3.97 9.57 -0.81
N GLY A 186 -2.98 9.06 -0.08
CA GLY A 186 -1.65 9.67 -0.01
C GLY A 186 -0.89 9.67 -1.33
N PHE A 187 -1.15 8.69 -2.22
CA PHE A 187 -0.59 8.68 -3.57
C PHE A 187 -1.39 9.56 -4.55
N LEU A 188 -2.67 9.80 -4.29
CA LEU A 188 -3.51 10.66 -5.12
C LEU A 188 -3.21 12.15 -4.93
N ALA A 189 -2.86 12.57 -3.71
CA ALA A 189 -2.54 13.98 -3.43
C ALA A 189 -1.38 14.52 -4.30
N PRO A 190 -0.22 13.83 -4.43
CA PRO A 190 0.83 14.22 -5.37
C PRO A 190 0.39 14.30 -6.83
N LEU A 191 -0.47 13.37 -7.28
CA LEU A 191 -0.99 13.41 -8.65
C LEU A 191 -1.86 14.66 -8.88
N PHE A 192 -2.72 15.03 -7.92
CA PHE A 192 -3.50 16.26 -8.02
C PHE A 192 -2.65 17.52 -7.94
N ASP A 193 -1.58 17.52 -7.13
CA ASP A 193 -0.61 18.62 -7.09
C ASP A 193 0.06 18.81 -8.47
N GLN A 194 0.53 17.73 -9.09
CA GLN A 194 1.11 17.75 -10.45
C GLN A 194 0.12 18.22 -11.52
N LEU A 195 -1.17 17.91 -11.37
CA LEU A 195 -2.24 18.35 -12.26
C LEU A 195 -2.71 19.80 -11.98
N GLY A 196 -2.12 20.49 -11.00
CA GLY A 196 -2.49 21.85 -10.63
C GLY A 196 -3.78 21.96 -9.81
N ARG A 197 -4.31 20.84 -9.31
CA ARG A 197 -5.52 20.76 -8.48
C ARG A 197 -5.15 20.87 -7.01
N TYR A 198 -4.60 22.04 -6.65
CA TYR A 198 -3.95 22.27 -5.35
C TYR A 198 -4.90 22.14 -4.14
N GLU A 199 -6.12 22.68 -4.23
CA GLU A 199 -7.09 22.59 -3.12
C GLU A 199 -7.52 21.13 -2.81
N PRO A 200 -7.90 20.31 -3.82
CA PRO A 200 -8.09 18.88 -3.63
C PRO A 200 -6.87 18.16 -3.08
N ALA A 201 -5.68 18.46 -3.61
CA ALA A 201 -4.44 17.85 -3.15
C ALA A 201 -4.18 18.13 -1.66
N ALA A 202 -4.32 19.37 -1.21
CA ALA A 202 -4.14 19.76 0.19
C ALA A 202 -5.16 19.10 1.13
N THR A 203 -6.43 19.05 0.72
CA THR A 203 -7.51 18.40 1.49
C THR A 203 -7.22 16.91 1.66
N ILE A 204 -6.86 16.22 0.57
CA ILE A 204 -6.54 14.79 0.62
C ILE A 204 -5.26 14.53 1.43
N ALA A 205 -4.25 15.39 1.30
CA ALA A 205 -3.00 15.27 2.04
C ALA A 205 -3.22 15.31 3.56
N GLY A 206 -4.08 16.20 4.05
CA GLY A 206 -4.46 16.27 5.46
C GLY A 206 -5.05 14.96 5.99
N PHE A 207 -5.93 14.31 5.21
CA PHE A 207 -6.44 12.99 5.56
C PHE A 207 -5.37 11.90 5.44
N ALA A 208 -4.53 11.94 4.41
CA ALA A 208 -3.53 10.90 4.17
C ALA A 208 -2.33 10.94 5.14
N ALA A 209 -2.05 12.08 5.79
CA ALA A 209 -0.89 12.29 6.67
C ALA A 209 -0.78 11.28 7.84
N GLN A 210 -1.89 10.64 8.22
CA GLN A 210 -1.94 9.61 9.26
C GLN A 210 -1.62 8.19 8.73
N PHE A 211 -1.14 8.05 7.49
CA PHE A 211 -0.78 6.76 6.92
C PHE A 211 0.41 6.12 7.67
N PRO A 212 0.37 4.81 7.96
CA PRO A 212 1.34 4.17 8.85
C PRO A 212 2.65 3.72 8.21
N VAL A 213 2.82 3.94 6.91
CA VAL A 213 4.08 3.65 6.21
C VAL A 213 4.66 4.95 5.67
N PRO A 214 5.33 5.77 6.52
CA PRO A 214 5.91 7.05 6.08
C PRO A 214 6.94 6.89 4.96
N ALA A 215 7.67 5.78 4.93
CA ALA A 215 8.64 5.48 3.88
C ALA A 215 8.01 5.45 2.47
N ALA A 216 6.74 5.06 2.37
CA ALA A 216 5.99 5.08 1.11
C ALA A 216 5.43 6.47 0.75
N MET A 217 5.57 7.47 1.63
CA MET A 217 4.94 8.79 1.51
C MET A 217 5.95 9.91 1.22
N SER A 218 7.09 9.59 0.59
CA SER A 218 8.11 10.59 0.25
C SER A 218 7.57 11.65 -0.72
N GLU A 219 6.78 11.22 -1.69
CA GLU A 219 6.13 12.04 -2.72
C GLU A 219 5.03 12.91 -2.10
N LEU A 220 4.32 12.40 -1.11
CA LEU A 220 3.34 13.17 -0.34
C LEU A 220 4.02 14.32 0.41
N ASN A 221 5.18 14.09 1.04
CA ASN A 221 5.91 15.15 1.72
C ASN A 221 6.40 16.24 0.76
N ALA A 222 6.87 15.86 -0.43
CA ALA A 222 7.27 16.79 -1.47
C ALA A 222 6.06 17.62 -1.98
N ALA A 223 4.92 16.95 -2.22
CA ALA A 223 3.68 17.63 -2.61
C ALA A 223 3.20 18.60 -1.52
N ILE A 224 3.25 18.21 -0.24
CA ILE A 224 2.88 19.09 0.89
C ILE A 224 3.76 20.35 0.92
N ALA A 225 5.07 20.22 0.66
CA ALA A 225 5.97 21.36 0.59
C ALA A 225 5.58 22.31 -0.56
N HIS A 226 5.35 21.77 -1.76
CA HIS A 226 4.93 22.56 -2.92
C HIS A 226 3.56 23.23 -2.71
N LEU A 227 2.59 22.52 -2.14
CA LEU A 227 1.26 23.04 -1.84
C LEU A 227 1.31 24.21 -0.85
N ARG A 228 2.19 24.16 0.16
CA ARG A 228 2.42 25.28 1.08
C ARG A 228 3.01 26.49 0.37
N GLU A 229 3.92 26.29 -0.57
CA GLU A 229 4.50 27.38 -1.37
C GLU A 229 3.46 28.06 -2.27
N VAL A 230 2.59 27.28 -2.93
CA VAL A 230 1.62 27.80 -3.92
C VAL A 230 0.36 28.36 -3.27
N LEU A 231 -0.18 27.70 -2.23
CA LEU A 231 -1.41 28.12 -1.55
C LEU A 231 -1.15 29.10 -0.39
N GLY A 232 0.08 29.10 0.12
CA GLY A 232 0.44 29.72 1.40
C GLY A 232 0.08 28.83 2.60
N ASP A 233 0.89 28.92 3.65
CA ASP A 233 0.77 28.08 4.85
C ASP A 233 -0.63 28.09 5.47
N ALA A 234 -1.24 29.28 5.63
CA ALA A 234 -2.56 29.40 6.27
C ALA A 234 -3.67 28.71 5.48
N THR A 235 -3.65 28.84 4.14
CA THR A 235 -4.62 28.19 3.25
C THR A 235 -4.44 26.69 3.26
N TYR A 236 -3.19 26.23 3.14
CA TYR A 236 -2.85 24.81 3.22
C TYR A 236 -3.34 24.20 4.54
N GLU A 237 -3.00 24.80 5.68
CA GLU A 237 -3.39 24.27 7.00
C GLU A 237 -4.91 24.22 7.18
N SER A 238 -5.66 25.20 6.65
CA SER A 238 -7.12 25.19 6.66
C SER A 238 -7.68 24.01 5.86
N LEU A 239 -7.18 23.77 4.65
CA LEU A 239 -7.63 22.68 3.77
C LEU A 239 -7.24 21.31 4.34
N ALA A 240 -6.00 21.19 4.83
CA ALA A 240 -5.51 19.97 5.45
C ALA A 240 -6.31 19.62 6.71
N SER A 241 -6.62 20.61 7.56
CA SER A 241 -7.47 20.43 8.75
C SER A 241 -8.89 20.00 8.37
N GLN A 242 -9.45 20.55 7.27
CA GLN A 242 -10.76 20.13 6.75
C GLN A 242 -10.72 18.66 6.34
N GLY A 243 -9.67 18.24 5.62
CA GLY A 243 -9.46 16.85 5.23
C GLY A 243 -9.29 15.92 6.43
N GLU A 244 -8.50 16.32 7.42
CA GLU A 244 -8.29 15.55 8.64
C GLU A 244 -9.58 15.31 9.43
N ALA A 245 -10.50 16.27 9.41
CA ALA A 245 -11.80 16.18 10.09
C ALA A 245 -12.83 15.28 9.36
N MET A 246 -12.59 14.91 8.10
CA MET A 246 -13.53 14.08 7.33
C MET A 246 -13.57 12.64 7.83
N THR A 247 -14.75 12.02 7.77
CA THR A 247 -14.84 10.56 7.93
C THR A 247 -14.30 9.85 6.69
N PRO A 248 -13.91 8.57 6.78
CA PRO A 248 -13.49 7.80 5.60
C PRO A 248 -14.54 7.76 4.48
N THR A 249 -15.84 7.80 4.84
CA THR A 249 -16.93 7.84 3.86
C THR A 249 -17.04 9.20 3.18
N ASP A 250 -16.93 10.29 3.95
CA ASP A 250 -16.97 11.65 3.39
C ASP A 250 -15.78 11.86 2.45
N MET A 251 -14.59 11.42 2.87
CA MET A 251 -13.37 11.49 2.05
C MET A 251 -13.47 10.64 0.79
N ALA A 252 -14.01 9.41 0.87
CA ALA A 252 -14.22 8.59 -0.32
C ALA A 252 -15.17 9.27 -1.33
N THR A 253 -16.27 9.85 -0.84
CA THR A 253 -17.24 10.57 -1.67
C THR A 253 -16.61 11.78 -2.33
N TYR A 254 -15.93 12.61 -1.53
CA TYR A 254 -15.19 13.77 -2.00
C TYR A 254 -14.19 13.40 -3.10
N VAL A 255 -13.41 12.35 -2.88
CA VAL A 255 -12.37 11.91 -3.82
C VAL A 255 -12.96 11.38 -5.13
N TYR A 256 -14.07 10.65 -5.09
CA TYR A 256 -14.73 10.21 -6.33
C TYR A 256 -15.17 11.40 -7.19
N ASP A 257 -15.76 12.44 -6.58
CA ASP A 257 -16.13 13.66 -7.29
C ASP A 257 -14.88 14.37 -7.86
N GLN A 258 -13.79 14.43 -7.11
CA GLN A 258 -12.54 15.04 -7.57
C GLN A 258 -11.88 14.26 -8.71
N ILE A 259 -11.90 12.93 -8.67
CA ILE A 259 -11.38 12.08 -9.74
C ILE A 259 -12.17 12.29 -11.03
N GLU A 260 -13.50 12.34 -10.96
CA GLU A 260 -14.34 12.52 -12.15
C GLU A 260 -14.14 13.89 -12.81
N GLN A 261 -13.97 14.94 -12.00
CA GLN A 261 -13.62 16.28 -12.49
C GLN A 261 -12.25 16.28 -13.19
N ALA A 262 -11.22 15.68 -12.57
CA ALA A 262 -9.89 15.59 -13.15
C ALA A 262 -9.87 14.82 -14.48
N ARG A 263 -10.63 13.72 -14.58
CA ARG A 263 -10.79 12.97 -15.84
C ARG A 263 -11.40 13.83 -16.95
N THR A 264 -12.43 14.60 -16.62
CA THR A 264 -13.10 15.48 -17.58
C THR A 264 -12.14 16.54 -18.11
N GLU A 265 -11.33 17.14 -17.23
CA GLU A 265 -10.32 18.14 -17.58
C GLU A 265 -9.19 17.57 -18.45
N LEU A 266 -8.69 16.37 -18.13
CA LEU A 266 -7.65 15.68 -18.91
C LEU A 266 -8.14 15.26 -20.30
N ASN A 267 -9.36 14.78 -20.41
CA ASN A 267 -9.96 14.44 -21.71
C ASN A 267 -10.18 15.70 -22.57
N ALA A 268 -10.61 16.80 -21.95
CA ALA A 268 -10.82 18.07 -22.65
C ALA A 268 -9.51 18.70 -23.16
N SER A 269 -8.42 18.61 -22.39
CA SER A 269 -7.09 19.10 -22.81
C SER A 269 -6.46 18.23 -23.90
N SER A 270 -6.60 16.91 -23.80
CA SER A 270 -6.14 15.96 -24.84
C SER A 270 -6.81 16.20 -26.19
N ASN A 271 -8.11 16.55 -26.19
CA ASN A 271 -8.85 16.89 -27.41
C ASN A 271 -8.53 18.27 -27.99
N ARG A 272 -7.96 19.19 -27.21
CA ARG A 272 -7.53 20.52 -27.70
C ARG A 272 -6.14 20.52 -28.33
N THR A 273 -5.35 19.46 -28.09
CA THR A 273 -3.96 19.34 -28.54
C THR A 273 -3.85 18.49 -29.82
N ARG A 274 -4.96 17.89 -30.28
CA ARG A 274 -5.11 17.21 -31.57
C ARG A 274 -5.76 18.13 -32.59
#